data_AF-A0A4R2QZC9-F1
#
_entry.id   AF-A0A4R2QZC9-F1
#
_cell.length_a   1.000
_cell.length_b   1.000
_cell.length_c   1.000
_cell.angle_alpha   90.00
_cell.angle_beta   90.00
_cell.angle_gamma   90.00
#
_symmetry.space_group_name_H-M   'P 1'
#
loop_
_entity.id
_entity.type
_entity.pdbx_description
1 polymer ?
#
loop_
_entity_poly.entity_id
_entity_poly.type
_entity_poly.pdbx_seq_one_letter_code
_entity_poly.pdbx_strand_id
1 'polypeptide(L)' 'MKNQLADLTLEQHQAINRLESDLGLVLIAYDDYRQEDNSGELK' A
#
# COMPACT_ATOMS: atom_id res chain seq x y z
N MET A 1 4.84 14.38 0.05
CA MET A 1 4.40 13.95 -1.29
C MET A 1 2.89 13.76 -1.25
N LYS A 2 2.15 14.10 -2.32
CA LYS A 2 0.74 13.70 -2.40
C LYS A 2 0.72 12.19 -2.63
N ASN A 3 0.25 11.42 -1.65
CA ASN A 3 -0.02 10.01 -1.84
C ASN A 3 -1.16 9.89 -2.84
N GLN A 4 -0.81 9.67 -4.11
CA GLN A 4 -1.78 9.17 -5.08
C GLN A 4 -2.10 7.75 -4.64
N LEU A 5 -3.13 7.61 -3.82
CA LEU A 5 -3.78 6.33 -3.61
C LEU A 5 -4.09 5.75 -4.98
N ALA A 6 -3.83 4.46 -5.17
CA ALA A 6 -4.18 3.80 -6.41
C ALA A 6 -5.70 3.91 -6.59
N ASP A 7 -6.14 4.66 -7.61
CA ASP A 7 -7.55 4.73 -7.99
C ASP A 7 -7.92 3.43 -8.70
N LEU A 8 -8.44 2.49 -7.92
CA LEU A 8 -8.88 1.20 -8.43
C LEU A 8 -10.22 1.35 -9.15
N THR A 9 -10.41 0.54 -10.20
CA THR A 9 -11.74 0.40 -10.82
C THR A 9 -12.68 -0.37 -9.89
N LEU A 10 -13.98 -0.30 -10.16
CA LEU A 10 -14.99 -1.04 -9.40
C LEU A 10 -14.74 -2.55 -9.46
N GLU A 11 -14.35 -3.08 -10.61
CA GLU A 11 -14.06 -4.51 -10.80
C GLU A 11 -12.84 -4.94 -9.96
N GLN A 12 -11.83 -4.07 -9.86
CA GLN A 12 -10.64 -4.34 -9.05
C GLN A 12 -10.98 -4.35 -7.55
N HIS A 13 -11.81 -3.41 -7.08
CA HIS A 13 -12.33 -3.43 -5.72
C HIS A 13 -13.10 -4.72 -5.42
N GLN A 14 -13.96 -5.15 -6.33
CA GLN A 14 -14.73 -6.40 -6.18
C GLN A 14 -13.81 -7.63 -6.13
N ALA A 15 -12.75 -7.65 -6.94
CA ALA A 15 -11.77 -8.73 -6.93
C ALA A 15 -11.01 -8.80 -5.59
N ILE A 16 -10.59 -7.66 -5.04
CA ILE A 16 -9.95 -7.59 -3.72
C ILE A 16 -10.89 -8.10 -2.63
N ASN A 17 -12.14 -7.64 -2.61
CA ASN A 17 -13.11 -8.06 -1.58
C ASN A 17 -13.38 -9.57 -1.62
N ARG A 18 -13.44 -10.17 -2.82
CA ARG A 18 -13.57 -11.63 -2.95
C ARG A 18 -12.35 -12.35 -2.38
N LEU A 19 -11.16 -11.86 -2.70
CA LEU A 19 -9.92 -12.44 -2.21
C LEU A 19 -9.80 -12.36 -0.68
N GLU A 20 -10.18 -11.23 -0.08
CA GLU A 20 -10.26 -11.06 1.37
C GLU A 20 -11.22 -12.06 2.02
N SER A 21 -12.42 -12.21 1.44
CA SER A 21 -13.44 -13.16 1.91
C SER A 21 -13.00 -14.61 1.79
N ASP A 22 -12.42 -15.00 0.65
CA ASP A 22 -12.03 -16.38 0.36
C ASP A 22 -10.87 -16.84 1.25
N LEU A 23 -9.97 -15.92 1.60
CA LEU A 23 -8.80 -16.20 2.43
C LEU A 23 -9.04 -15.94 3.92
N GLY A 24 -10.12 -15.24 4.30
CA GLY A 24 -10.36 -14.79 5.67
C GLY A 24 -9.31 -13.79 6.15
N LEU A 25 -8.83 -12.93 5.25
CA LEU A 25 -7.78 -11.93 5.50
C LEU A 25 -8.29 -10.51 5.17
N VAL A 26 -7.57 -9.50 5.65
CA VAL A 26 -7.78 -8.10 5.27
C VAL A 26 -6.46 -7.56 4.71
N LEU A 27 -6.51 -6.97 3.52
CA LEU A 27 -5.35 -6.38 2.85
C LEU A 27 -5.21 -4.91 3.23
N ILE A 28 -4.03 -4.53 3.72
CA ILE A 28 -3.71 -3.17 4.12
C ILE A 28 -2.60 -2.64 3.21
N ALA A 29 -2.88 -1.57 2.48
CA ALA A 29 -1.87 -0.87 1.70
C ALA A 29 -1.07 0.08 2.61
N TYR A 30 0.24 -0.11 2.67
CA TYR A 30 1.16 0.83 3.31
C TYR A 30 1.69 1.80 2.28
N ASP A 31 1.87 3.05 2.70
CA ASP A 31 2.65 4.02 1.96
C ASP A 31 4.14 3.67 2.09
N ASP A 32 4.88 3.70 0.98
CA ASP A 32 6.30 3.38 0.97
C ASP A 32 7.06 4.53 1.67
N TYR A 33 7.26 4.41 2.99
CA TYR A 33 8.26 5.20 3.70
C TYR A 33 9.63 4.74 3.24
N ARG A 34 10.06 5.21 2.06
CA ARG A 34 11.49 5.30 1.75
C ARG A 34 12.07 6.30 2.74
N GLN A 35 12.60 5.80 3.85
CA GLN A 35 13.60 6.55 4.60
C GLN A 35 14.75 6.76 3.61
N GLU A 36 14.90 7.98 3.11
CA GLU A 36 16.19 8.42 2.62
C GLU A 36 17.15 8.23 3.79
N ASP A 37 18.02 7.24 3.65
CA ASP A 37 19.06 6.91 4.61
C ASP A 37 20.07 8.07 4.58
N ASN A 38 19.72 9.19 5.22
CA ASN A 38 20.66 10.20 5.67
C ASN A 38 21.45 9.57 6.81
N SER A 39 22.25 8.56 6.48
CA SER A 39 23.41 8.18 7.24
C SER A 39 24.32 9.40 7.24
N GLY A 40 24.07 10.27 8.22
CA GLY A 40 24.91 11.41 8.52
C GLY A 40 26.34 10.89 8.62
N GLU A 41 27.19 11.38 7.74
CA GLU A 41 28.63 11.35 7.95
C GLU A 41 28.88 12.02 9.31
N LEU A 42 29.12 11.22 10.34
CA LEU A 42 29.85 11.65 11.51
C LEU A 42 31.31 11.81 11.07
N LYS A 43 31.70 13.05 10.76
CA LYS A 43 33.08 13.52 10.82
C LYS A 43 33.19 14.64 11.83
#